data_AF-A0AAV7HG11-F1
#
_entry.id   AF-A0AAV7HG11-F1
#
_cell.length_a   1.000
_cell.length_b   1.000
_cell.length_c   1.000
_cell.angle_alpha   90.00
_cell.angle_beta   90.00
_cell.angle_gamma   90.00
#
_symmetry.space_group_name_H-M   'P 1'
#
loop_
_entity.id
_entity.type
_entity.pdbx_description
1 polymer ?
#
loop_
_entity_poly.entity_id
_entity_poly.type
_entity_poly.pdbx_seq_one_letter_code
_entity_poly.pdbx_strand_id
1 'polypeptide(L)' 'MAFFDHSRPQDFLFISGTKMRNLAKNRENPPDGFMCPGGWKVLVEYYDSVASGTKIRQPVPA' A
#
# COMPACT_ATOMS: atom_id res chain seq x y z
N MET A 1 4.04 17.20 0.02
CA MET A 1 4.18 17.18 -1.46
C MET A 1 5.38 18.01 -1.94
N ALA A 2 6.41 18.20 -1.11
CA ALA A 2 7.55 19.08 -1.44
C ALA A 2 8.42 18.59 -2.63
N PHE A 3 8.20 17.36 -3.09
CA PHE A 3 8.97 16.72 -4.17
C PHE A 3 8.22 16.62 -5.50
N PHE A 4 6.95 17.05 -5.57
CA PHE A 4 6.19 16.98 -6.81
C PHE A 4 6.47 18.20 -7.69
N ASP A 5 6.97 17.96 -8.90
CA ASP A 5 7.27 18.99 -9.89
C ASP A 5 6.13 19.02 -10.94
N HIS A 6 5.33 20.09 -10.90
CA HIS A 6 4.17 20.27 -11.80
C HIS A 6 4.58 20.38 -13.28
N SER A 7 5.84 20.67 -13.59
CA SER A 7 6.33 20.75 -14.97
C SER A 7 6.62 19.38 -15.59
N ARG A 8 6.74 18.33 -14.77
CA ARG A 8 7.01 16.94 -15.19
C ARG A 8 6.08 15.95 -14.49
N PRO A 9 4.75 16.10 -14.60
CA PRO A 9 3.80 15.26 -13.88
C PRO A 9 3.90 13.78 -14.26
N GLN A 10 4.35 13.46 -15.48
CA GLN A 10 4.53 12.10 -15.97
C GLN A 10 5.63 11.32 -15.25
N ASP A 11 6.57 12.01 -14.60
CA ASP A 11 7.69 11.39 -13.89
C ASP A 11 7.25 10.88 -12.50
N PHE A 12 6.04 11.21 -12.05
CA PHE A 12 5.53 10.88 -10.72
C PHE A 12 4.35 9.91 -10.78
N LEU A 13 4.48 8.79 -10.08
CA LEU A 13 3.38 7.85 -9.88
C LEU A 13 2.72 8.06 -8.52
N PHE A 14 1.45 8.46 -8.53
CA PHE A 14 0.66 8.59 -7.32
C PHE A 14 -0.03 7.26 -6.98
N ILE A 15 0.34 6.68 -5.84
CA ILE A 15 -0.33 5.50 -5.29
C ILE A 15 -1.10 5.92 -4.05
N SER A 16 -2.40 6.14 -4.21
CA SER A 16 -3.32 6.44 -3.11
C SER A 16 -3.58 5.19 -2.25
N GLY A 17 -4.10 5.39 -1.04
CA GLY A 17 -4.52 4.28 -0.17
C GLY A 17 -5.54 3.33 -0.84
N THR A 18 -6.45 3.87 -1.66
CA THR A 18 -7.38 3.05 -2.47
C THR A 18 -6.63 2.20 -3.49
N LYS A 19 -5.62 2.76 -4.18
CA LYS A 19 -4.79 2.01 -5.13
C LYS A 19 -3.98 0.93 -4.41
N MET A 20 -3.40 1.22 -3.24
CA MET A 20 -2.70 0.24 -2.42
C MET A 20 -3.60 -0.94 -2.04
N ARG A 21 -4.84 -0.68 -1.59
CA ARG A 21 -5.81 -1.73 -1.30
C ARG A 21 -6.07 -2.62 -2.52
N ASN A 22 -6.21 -2.05 -3.72
CA ASN A 22 -6.47 -2.82 -4.94
C ASN A 22 -5.25 -3.68 -5.32
N LEU A 23 -4.05 -3.11 -5.29
CA LEU A 23 -2.80 -3.84 -5.55
C LEU A 23 -2.67 -5.03 -4.60
N ALA A 24 -2.86 -4.81 -3.30
CA ALA A 24 -2.78 -5.86 -2.29
C ALA A 24 -3.80 -6.98 -2.53
N LYS A 25 -5.07 -6.64 -2.79
CA LYS A 25 -6.13 -7.62 -3.09
C LYS A 25 -5.86 -8.45 -4.36
N ASN A 26 -5.20 -7.86 -5.34
CA ASN A 26 -4.84 -8.52 -6.60
C ASN A 26 -3.50 -9.28 -6.52
N ARG A 27 -2.81 -9.23 -5.37
CA ARG A 27 -1.44 -9.75 -5.20
C ARG A 27 -0.42 -9.12 -6.16
N GLU A 28 -0.65 -7.86 -6.52
CA GLU A 28 0.29 -7.03 -7.27
C GLU A 28 1.17 -6.23 -6.30
N ASN A 29 2.42 -5.97 -6.68
CA ASN A 29 3.33 -5.18 -5.86
C ASN A 29 3.38 -3.72 -6.36
N PRO A 30 3.53 -2.74 -5.45
CA PRO A 30 3.85 -1.37 -5.85
C PRO A 30 5.27 -1.33 -6.46
N PRO A 31 5.64 -0.23 -7.15
CA PRO A 31 6.99 -0.05 -7.65
C PRO A 31 8.03 -0.14 -6.53
N ASP A 32 9.23 -0.59 -6.90
CA ASP A 32 10.36 -0.65 -5.98
C ASP A 32 10.65 0.73 -5.37
N GLY A 33 10.97 0.72 -4.07
CA GLY A 33 11.23 1.95 -3.31
C GLY A 33 9.98 2.70 -2.84
N PHE A 34 8.76 2.32 -3.26
CA PHE A 34 7.53 2.93 -2.74
C PHE A 34 7.31 2.60 -1.26
N MET A 35 7.59 1.36 -0.86
CA MET A 35 7.48 0.87 0.51
C MET A 35 8.48 -0.26 0.74
N CYS A 36 8.93 -0.46 1.98
CA CYS A 36 9.77 -1.60 2.31
C CYS A 36 8.99 -2.94 2.17
N PRO A 37 9.65 -4.04 1.77
CA PRO A 37 8.98 -5.32 1.57
C PRO A 37 8.21 -5.83 2.81
N GLY A 38 8.75 -5.62 4.01
CA GLY A 38 8.10 -5.99 5.26
C GLY A 38 6.80 -5.21 5.52
N GLY A 39 6.82 -3.89 5.28
CA GLY A 39 5.63 -3.04 5.42
C GLY A 39 4.55 -3.39 4.40
N TRP A 40 4.96 -3.69 3.16
CA TRP A 40 4.03 -4.14 2.13
C TRP A 40 3.35 -5.47 2.49
N LYS A 41 4.12 -6.43 3.02
CA LYS A 41 3.59 -7.73 3.47
C LYS A 41 2.48 -7.56 4.51
N VAL A 42 2.66 -6.67 5.49
CA VAL A 42 1.63 -6.37 6.51
C VAL A 42 0.32 -5.88 5.87
N LEU A 43 0.40 -5.05 4.83
CA LEU A 43 -0.78 -4.54 4.14
C LEU A 43 -1.49 -5.64 3.34
N VAL A 44 -0.74 -6.51 2.66
CA VAL A 44 -1.29 -7.66 1.94
C VAL A 44 -2.04 -8.57 2.91
N GLU A 45 -1.40 -8.96 4.02
CA GLU A 45 -2.02 -9.80 5.06
C GLU A 45 -3.28 -9.15 5.65
N TYR A 46 -3.24 -7.83 5.91
CA TYR A 46 -4.40 -7.09 6.38
C TYR A 46 -5.57 -7.17 5.38
N TYR A 47 -5.35 -6.85 4.10
CA TYR A 47 -6.43 -6.83 3.13
C TYR A 47 -6.94 -8.23 2.76
N ASP A 48 -6.08 -9.25 2.78
CA ASP A 48 -6.48 -10.66 2.66
C ASP A 48 -7.40 -11.04 3.83
N SER A 49 -7.04 -10.70 5.06
CA SER A 49 -7.86 -11.01 6.25
C SER A 49 -9.23 -10.32 6.24
N VAL A 50 -9.27 -9.08 5.74
CA VAL A 50 -10.51 -8.30 5.58
C VAL A 50 -11.40 -8.94 4.50
N ALA A 51 -10.82 -9.44 3.41
CA ALA A 51 -11.57 -10.14 2.37
C ALA A 51 -12.13 -11.49 2.88
N SER A 52 -11.36 -12.21 3.70
CA SER A 52 -11.76 -13.48 4.32
C SER A 52 -12.66 -13.32 5.55
N GLY A 53 -13.04 -12.10 5.94
CA GLY A 53 -13.89 -11.84 7.11
C GLY A 53 -13.23 -12.09 8.47
N THR A 54 -11.95 -12.45 8.49
CA THR A 54 -11.18 -12.69 9.72
C THR A 54 -10.52 -11.38 10.12
N LYS A 55 -11.16 -10.59 11.00
CA LYS A 55 -10.59 -9.30 11.43
C LYS A 55 -9.34 -9.53 12.30
N ILE A 56 -8.14 -9.35 11.75
CA ILE A 56 -6.91 -9.28 12.54
C ILE A 56 -6.93 -7.94 13.29
N ARG A 57 -7.54 -7.92 14.48
CA ARG A 57 -7.42 -6.82 15.43
C ARG A 57 -6.29 -7.17 16.39
N GLN A 58 -5.06 -6.79 16.04
CA GLN A 58 -4.02 -6.73 17.06
C GLN A 58 -3.78 -5.25 17.41
N PRO A 59 -3.93 -4.87 18.69
CA PRO A 59 -3.52 -3.54 19.12
C PRO A 59 -2.00 -3.44 18.95
N VAL A 60 -1.54 -2.41 18.24
CA VAL A 60 -0.12 -2.06 18.22
C VAL A 60 0.23 -1.59 19.64
N PRO A 61 1.13 -2.26 20.38
CA PRO A 61 1.57 -1.76 21.68
C PRO A 61 2.26 -0.41 21.46
N ALA A 62 1.89 0.57 22.29
CA ALA A 62 2.41 1.93 22.28
C ALA A 62 3.86 2.01 22.77
#